data_AF-A0A963I8F2-F1
#
_entry.id   AF-A0A963I8F2-F1
#
_cell.length_a   1.000
_cell.length_b   1.000
_cell.length_c   1.000
_cell.angle_alpha   90.00
_cell.angle_beta   90.00
_cell.angle_gamma   90.00
#
_symmetry.space_group_name_H-M   'P 1'
#
loop_
_entity.id
_entity.type
_entity.pdbx_description
1 polymer ?
#
loop_
_entity_poly.entity_id
_entity_poly.type
_entity_poly.pdbx_seq_one_letter_code
_entity_poly.pdbx_strand_id
1 'polypeptide(L)'
;LAAGRAAEAATLLEGQPASDALLLRQAIAARASGATRAAALARELDARLAAAAERGDGGATHLREQALKALRLDDDPGAALDLARRNLIQQREPDDLLLFARAARAMDDRQALAELRSLMDTMGVRDARMRP
;
A
#
# COMPACT_ATOMS: atom_id res chain seq x y z
N LEU A 1 20.62 6.90 -14.27
CA LEU A 1 20.75 8.29 -13.79
C LEU A 1 19.90 8.52 -12.51
N ALA A 2 20.15 7.78 -11.42
CA ALA A 2 19.21 7.74 -10.27
C ALA A 2 19.84 7.98 -8.87
N ALA A 3 21.17 7.96 -8.73
CA ALA A 3 21.80 8.03 -7.42
C ALA A 3 21.82 9.46 -6.82
N GLY A 4 22.07 10.49 -7.63
CA GLY A 4 22.15 11.89 -7.15
C GLY A 4 20.81 12.43 -6.63
N ARG A 5 19.70 12.06 -7.29
CA ARG A 5 18.35 12.51 -6.91
C ARG A 5 17.80 11.80 -5.66
N ALA A 6 18.35 10.64 -5.29
CA ALA A 6 17.94 9.91 -4.10
C ALA A 6 18.50 10.57 -2.82
N ALA A 7 19.75 11.04 -2.87
CA ALA A 7 20.38 11.77 -1.77
C ALA A 7 19.76 13.17 -1.58
N GLU A 8 19.50 13.88 -2.68
CA GLU A 8 18.88 15.21 -2.65
C GLU A 8 17.43 15.17 -2.14
N ALA A 9 16.67 14.13 -2.51
CA ALA A 9 15.36 13.86 -1.93
C ALA A 9 15.43 13.51 -0.44
N ALA A 10 16.44 12.76 0.01
CA ALA A 10 16.63 12.45 1.42
C ALA A 10 16.87 13.73 2.25
N THR A 11 17.73 14.64 1.78
CA THR A 11 18.00 15.92 2.45
C THR A 11 16.79 16.85 2.48
N LEU A 12 15.98 16.90 1.41
CA LEU A 12 14.74 17.70 1.37
C LEU A 12 13.66 17.18 2.33
N LEU A 13 13.73 15.91 2.74
CA LEU A 13 12.77 15.25 3.60
C LEU A 13 13.15 15.27 5.09
N GLU A 14 14.36 15.72 5.46
CA GLU A 14 14.86 15.74 6.86
C GLU A 14 14.15 16.75 7.78
N GLY A 15 13.44 17.75 7.22
CA GLY A 15 12.77 18.81 7.98
C GLY A 15 11.24 18.78 7.97
N GLN A 16 10.61 17.88 7.22
CA GLN A 16 9.16 17.71 7.19
C GLN A 16 8.77 16.42 7.91
N PRO A 17 7.67 16.40 8.70
CA PRO A 17 7.16 15.12 9.18
C PRO A 17 6.92 14.24 7.96
N ALA A 18 7.55 13.07 7.93
CA ALA A 18 7.38 12.12 6.83
C ALA A 18 5.88 11.96 6.54
N SER A 19 5.46 12.10 5.29
CA SER A 19 4.07 11.81 4.94
C SER A 19 3.74 10.37 5.35
N ASP A 20 2.47 10.07 5.65
CA ASP A 20 2.07 8.71 6.06
C ASP A 20 2.48 7.67 5.01
N ALA A 21 2.47 8.05 3.73
CA ALA A 21 2.97 7.22 2.63
C ALA A 21 4.50 6.99 2.68
N LEU A 22 5.31 7.95 3.13
CA LEU A 22 6.75 7.76 3.33
C LEU A 22 7.02 6.88 4.56
N LEU A 23 6.34 7.16 5.68
CA LEU A 23 6.45 6.37 6.91
C LEU A 23 6.05 4.90 6.67
N LEU A 24 4.96 4.66 5.92
CA LEU A 24 4.55 3.33 5.50
C LEU A 24 5.63 2.61 4.69
N ARG A 25 6.24 3.28 3.69
CA ARG A 25 7.32 2.67 2.89
C ARG A 25 8.54 2.33 3.76
N GLN A 26 8.89 3.19 4.72
CA GLN A 26 9.97 2.92 5.67
C GLN A 26 9.65 1.72 6.57
N ALA A 27 8.42 1.62 7.09
CA ALA A 27 7.98 0.50 7.91
C ALA A 27 8.02 -0.83 7.13
N ILE A 28 7.51 -0.85 5.88
CA ILE A 28 7.56 -2.03 5.00
C ILE A 28 9.00 -2.45 4.72
N ALA A 29 9.88 -1.50 4.37
CA ALA A 29 11.28 -1.79 4.10
C ALA A 29 12.01 -2.31 5.34
N ALA A 30 11.74 -1.72 6.51
CA ALA A 30 12.32 -2.17 7.77
C ALA A 30 11.85 -3.58 8.16
N ARG A 31 10.57 -3.90 7.96
CA ARG A 31 10.04 -5.26 8.22
C ARG A 31 10.66 -6.27 7.25
N ALA A 32 10.73 -5.95 5.96
CA ALA A 32 11.30 -6.85 4.95
C ALA A 32 12.79 -7.16 5.16
N SER A 33 13.55 -6.24 5.75
CA SER A 33 14.98 -6.44 6.05
C SER A 33 15.25 -6.97 7.47
N GLY A 34 14.21 -7.19 8.29
CA GLY A 34 14.37 -7.60 9.69
C GLY A 34 15.01 -6.52 10.57
N ALA A 35 14.90 -5.25 10.20
CA ALA A 35 15.50 -4.15 10.97
C ALA A 35 14.79 -3.99 12.33
N THR A 36 15.59 -3.76 13.39
CA THR A 36 15.09 -3.59 14.77
C THR A 36 14.07 -2.46 14.92
N ARG A 37 14.14 -1.44 14.06
CA ARG A 37 13.22 -0.30 14.04
C ARG A 37 11.84 -0.59 13.42
N ALA A 38 11.61 -1.77 12.83
CA ALA A 38 10.36 -2.08 12.13
C ALA A 38 9.12 -1.90 13.02
N ALA A 39 9.16 -2.43 14.24
CA ALA A 39 8.05 -2.32 15.19
C ALA A 39 7.80 -0.86 15.64
N ALA A 40 8.84 -0.05 15.77
CA ALA A 40 8.69 1.36 16.13
C ALA A 40 8.00 2.15 15.01
N LEU A 41 8.42 1.93 13.75
CA LEU A 41 7.83 2.59 12.58
C LEU A 41 6.37 2.17 12.37
N ALA A 42 6.03 0.90 12.57
CA ALA A 42 4.65 0.42 12.48
C ALA A 42 3.74 1.10 13.51
N ARG A 43 4.18 1.20 14.77
CA ARG A 43 3.42 1.90 15.83
C ARG A 43 3.25 3.38 15.56
N GLU A 44 4.27 4.06 15.02
CA GLU A 44 4.15 5.46 14.63
C GLU A 44 3.11 5.63 13.52
N LEU A 45 3.12 4.74 12.52
CA LEU A 45 2.13 4.75 11.45
C LEU A 45 0.72 4.53 11.99
N ASP A 46 0.51 3.55 12.87
CA ASP A 46 -0.79 3.30 13.53
C ASP A 46 -1.31 4.56 14.23
N ALA A 47 -0.46 5.22 15.02
CA ALA A 47 -0.83 6.42 15.76
C ALA A 47 -1.25 7.57 14.82
N ARG A 48 -0.54 7.74 13.70
CA ARG A 48 -0.85 8.80 12.71
C ARG A 48 -2.15 8.51 11.96
N LEU A 49 -2.36 7.27 11.52
CA LEU A 49 -3.59 6.86 10.85
C LEU A 49 -4.81 6.99 11.77
N ALA A 50 -4.68 6.59 13.05
CA ALA A 50 -5.73 6.78 14.05
C ALA A 50 -6.07 8.27 14.25
N ALA A 51 -5.04 9.12 14.40
CA ALA A 51 -5.26 10.56 14.54
C ALA A 51 -5.90 11.20 13.29
N ALA A 52 -5.60 10.69 12.08
CA ALA A 52 -6.22 11.15 10.84
C ALA A 52 -7.70 10.70 10.73
N ALA A 53 -8.04 9.52 11.23
CA ALA A 53 -9.42 9.04 11.27
C ALA A 53 -10.31 9.91 12.18
N GLU A 54 -9.81 10.32 13.35
CA GLU A 54 -10.52 11.20 14.29
C GLU A 54 -10.84 12.59 13.72
N ARG A 55 -10.03 13.08 12.77
CA ARG A 55 -10.27 14.37 12.09
C ARG A 55 -11.30 14.29 10.97
N GLY A 56 -11.81 13.10 10.64
CA GLY A 56 -12.73 12.89 9.52
C GLY A 56 -12.06 12.91 8.13
N ASP A 57 -10.77 13.21 8.06
CA ASP A 57 -9.99 13.28 6.81
C ASP A 57 -9.52 11.90 6.31
N GLY A 58 -9.40 10.91 7.21
CA GLY A 58 -8.51 9.76 7.00
C GLY A 58 -9.10 8.48 6.41
N GLY A 59 -10.42 8.24 6.53
CA GLY A 59 -10.99 6.94 6.22
C GLY A 59 -11.00 6.57 4.73
N ALA A 60 -11.45 7.50 3.88
CA ALA A 60 -11.56 7.29 2.44
C ALA A 60 -10.32 7.73 1.65
N THR A 61 -9.52 8.66 2.18
CA THR A 61 -8.38 9.27 1.46
C THR A 61 -7.15 8.37 1.38
N HIS A 62 -7.05 7.35 2.24
CA HIS A 62 -5.84 6.52 2.40
C HIS A 62 -6.07 5.03 2.18
N LEU A 63 -7.03 4.64 1.35
CA LEU A 63 -7.37 3.23 1.15
C LEU A 63 -6.19 2.41 0.60
N ARG A 64 -5.36 3.00 -0.29
CA ARG A 64 -4.12 2.37 -0.78
C ARG A 64 -3.13 2.11 0.36
N GLU A 65 -2.86 3.10 1.20
CA GLU A 65 -1.95 2.98 2.34
C GLU A 65 -2.46 1.94 3.35
N GLN A 66 -3.75 1.97 3.67
CA GLN A 66 -4.38 1.00 4.56
C GLN A 66 -4.27 -0.43 3.99
N ALA A 67 -4.54 -0.63 2.70
CA ALA A 67 -4.42 -1.93 2.04
C ALA A 67 -2.96 -2.44 2.04
N LEU A 68 -1.99 -1.56 1.78
CA LEU A 68 -0.58 -1.90 1.83
C LEU A 68 -0.12 -2.28 3.23
N LYS A 69 -0.56 -1.54 4.25
CA LYS A 69 -0.28 -1.83 5.66
C LYS A 69 -0.84 -3.20 6.04
N ALA A 70 -2.12 -3.45 5.77
CA ALA A 70 -2.77 -4.72 6.07
C ALA A 70 -1.99 -5.90 5.45
N LEU A 71 -1.61 -5.77 4.17
CA LEU A 71 -0.89 -6.84 3.46
C LEU A 71 0.56 -7.05 3.93
N ARG A 72 1.27 -5.98 4.28
CA ARG A 72 2.73 -6.02 4.46
C ARG A 72 3.20 -5.91 5.90
N LEU A 73 2.38 -5.32 6.77
CA LEU A 73 2.71 -5.02 8.15
C LEU A 73 1.81 -5.76 9.14
N ASP A 74 0.56 -6.04 8.78
CA ASP A 74 -0.38 -6.71 9.68
C ASP A 74 -0.59 -8.20 9.36
N ASP A 75 -0.07 -8.68 8.20
CA ASP A 75 -0.32 -10.03 7.67
C ASP A 75 -1.81 -10.38 7.55
N ASP A 76 -2.63 -9.37 7.22
CA ASP A 76 -4.07 -9.50 7.00
C ASP A 76 -4.40 -9.30 5.50
N PRO A 77 -4.23 -10.36 4.68
CA PRO A 77 -4.54 -10.28 3.26
C PRO A 77 -6.04 -10.13 2.98
N GLY A 78 -6.92 -10.47 3.93
CA GLY A 78 -8.37 -10.30 3.78
C GLY A 78 -8.76 -8.83 3.86
N ALA A 79 -8.33 -8.13 4.91
CA ALA A 79 -8.51 -6.69 5.02
C ALA A 79 -7.84 -5.94 3.86
N ALA A 80 -6.64 -6.37 3.46
CA ALA A 80 -5.93 -5.79 2.32
C ALA A 80 -6.74 -5.90 1.02
N LEU A 81 -7.36 -7.06 0.76
CA LEU A 81 -8.16 -7.29 -0.43
C LEU A 81 -9.38 -6.37 -0.47
N ASP A 82 -10.11 -6.27 0.65
CA ASP A 82 -11.28 -5.40 0.77
C ASP A 82 -10.94 -3.93 0.59
N LEU A 83 -9.85 -3.46 1.21
CA LEU A 83 -9.38 -2.08 1.09
C LEU A 83 -8.89 -1.78 -0.32
N ALA A 84 -8.13 -2.70 -0.94
CA ALA A 84 -7.66 -2.56 -2.32
C ALA A 84 -8.82 -2.51 -3.32
N ARG A 85 -9.87 -3.32 -3.11
CA ARG A 85 -11.09 -3.29 -3.93
C ARG A 85 -11.79 -1.94 -3.86
N ARG A 86 -11.98 -1.40 -2.64
CA ARG A 86 -12.59 -0.08 -2.44
C ARG A 86 -11.74 1.03 -3.08
N ASN A 87 -10.41 0.95 -2.94
CA ASN A 87 -9.50 1.91 -3.54
C ASN A 87 -9.56 1.89 -5.07
N LEU A 88 -9.61 0.70 -5.69
CA LEU A 88 -9.75 0.54 -7.13
C LEU A 88 -11.04 1.17 -7.67
N ILE A 89 -12.15 1.04 -6.96
CA ILE A 89 -13.42 1.67 -7.33
C ILE A 89 -13.29 3.19 -7.39
N GLN A 90 -12.52 3.78 -6.47
CA GLN A 90 -12.35 5.23 -6.35
C GLN A 90 -11.31 5.81 -7.32
N GLN A 91 -10.11 5.23 -7.37
CA GLN A 91 -8.95 5.82 -8.05
C GLN A 91 -8.73 5.25 -9.46
N ARG A 92 -9.04 3.96 -9.68
CA ARG A 92 -8.85 3.26 -10.97
C ARG A 92 -7.43 3.38 -11.57
N GLU A 93 -6.41 3.29 -10.73
CA GLU A 93 -5.01 3.36 -11.16
C GLU A 93 -4.39 1.95 -11.38
N PRO A 94 -3.47 1.78 -12.35
CA PRO A 94 -2.80 0.50 -12.58
C PRO A 94 -2.04 -0.06 -11.37
N ASP A 95 -1.46 0.80 -10.54
CA ASP A 95 -0.73 0.38 -9.33
C ASP A 95 -1.66 -0.28 -8.30
N ASP A 96 -2.94 0.07 -8.29
CA ASP A 96 -3.93 -0.51 -7.39
C ASP A 96 -4.37 -1.90 -7.82
N LEU A 97 -4.35 -2.17 -9.13
CA LEU A 97 -4.57 -3.53 -9.66
C LEU A 97 -3.49 -4.48 -9.15
N LEU A 98 -2.23 -4.01 -9.07
CA LEU A 98 -1.14 -4.83 -8.58
C LEU A 98 -1.27 -5.12 -7.07
N LEU A 99 -1.73 -4.14 -6.29
CA LEU A 99 -2.01 -4.34 -4.87
C LEU A 99 -3.17 -5.33 -4.67
N PHE A 100 -4.26 -5.16 -5.40
CA PHE A 100 -5.40 -6.09 -5.40
C PHE A 100 -4.97 -7.52 -5.79
N ALA A 101 -4.16 -7.66 -6.86
CA ALA A 101 -3.65 -8.95 -7.30
C ALA A 101 -2.82 -9.66 -6.22
N ARG A 102 -1.97 -8.93 -5.52
CA ARG A 102 -1.14 -9.47 -4.43
C ARG A 102 -2.00 -9.93 -3.25
N ALA A 103 -3.00 -9.13 -2.85
CA ALA A 103 -3.91 -9.50 -1.77
C ALA A 103 -4.76 -10.72 -2.14
N ALA A 104 -5.33 -10.75 -3.35
CA ALA A 104 -6.11 -11.88 -3.84
C ALA A 104 -5.32 -13.20 -3.86
N ARG A 105 -4.05 -13.17 -4.30
CA ARG A 105 -3.16 -14.34 -4.26
C ARG A 105 -2.82 -14.79 -2.85
N ALA A 106 -2.58 -13.84 -1.94
CA ALA A 106 -2.30 -14.16 -0.53
C ALA A 106 -3.50 -14.84 0.15
N MET A 107 -4.73 -14.59 -0.33
CA MET A 107 -5.96 -15.25 0.11
C MET A 107 -6.29 -16.55 -0.64
N ASP A 108 -5.57 -16.91 -1.71
CA ASP A 108 -5.99 -17.93 -2.70
C ASP A 108 -7.43 -17.70 -3.23
N ASP A 109 -7.85 -16.44 -3.34
CA ASP A 109 -9.21 -16.08 -3.74
C ASP A 109 -9.36 -16.13 -5.27
N ARG A 110 -9.87 -17.26 -5.76
CA ARG A 110 -10.14 -17.48 -7.19
C ARG A 110 -11.14 -16.50 -7.78
N GLN A 111 -12.12 -16.04 -6.99
CA GLN A 111 -13.14 -15.09 -7.45
C GLN A 111 -12.52 -13.72 -7.64
N ALA A 112 -11.73 -13.24 -6.67
CA ALA A 112 -11.00 -11.99 -6.79
C ALA A 112 -9.99 -12.04 -7.96
N LEU A 113 -9.30 -13.17 -8.18
CA LEU A 113 -8.42 -13.29 -9.34
C LEU A 113 -9.17 -13.24 -10.69
N ALA A 114 -10.43 -13.70 -10.74
CA ALA A 114 -11.28 -13.54 -11.91
C ALA A 114 -11.72 -12.08 -12.11
N GLU A 115 -12.09 -11.40 -11.03
CA GLU A 115 -12.40 -9.97 -11.01
C GLU A 115 -11.21 -9.15 -11.54
N LEU A 116 -9.99 -9.43 -11.07
CA LEU A 116 -8.76 -8.80 -11.53
C LEU A 116 -8.60 -8.90 -13.06
N ARG A 117 -8.82 -10.08 -13.64
CA ARG A 117 -8.71 -10.27 -15.10
C ARG A 117 -9.70 -9.39 -15.85
N SER A 118 -10.96 -9.38 -15.41
CA SER A 118 -11.98 -8.52 -16.01
C SER A 118 -11.64 -7.03 -15.92
N LEU A 119 -11.06 -6.59 -14.79
CA LEU A 119 -10.63 -5.21 -14.60
C LEU A 119 -9.43 -4.85 -15.49
N MET A 120 -8.43 -5.74 -15.60
CA MET A 120 -7.29 -5.56 -16.50
C MET A 120 -7.72 -5.43 -17.96
N ASP A 121 -8.67 -6.26 -18.41
CA ASP A 121 -9.20 -6.21 -19.77
C ASP A 121 -9.96 -4.90 -20.02
N THR A 122 -10.81 -4.49 -19.07
CA THR A 122 -11.57 -3.23 -19.16
C THR A 122 -10.68 -1.99 -19.19
N MET A 123 -9.59 -2.00 -18.41
CA MET A 123 -8.64 -0.88 -18.32
C MET A 123 -7.56 -0.94 -19.40
N GLY A 124 -7.50 -2.01 -20.21
CA GLY A 124 -6.45 -2.22 -21.22
C GLY A 124 -5.05 -2.42 -20.63
N VAL A 125 -4.96 -2.83 -19.35
CA VAL A 125 -3.69 -2.97 -18.62
C VAL A 125 -3.09 -4.35 -18.89
N ARG A 126 -1.81 -4.37 -19.30
CA ARG A 126 -1.03 -5.61 -19.45
C ARG A 126 0.20 -5.57 -18.55
N ASP A 127 0.18 -6.37 -17.49
CA ASP A 127 1.29 -6.46 -16.53
C ASP A 127 1.58 -7.94 -16.19
N ALA A 128 2.82 -8.37 -16.42
CA ALA A 128 3.26 -9.73 -16.13
C ALA A 128 3.17 -10.08 -14.64
N ARG A 129 3.29 -9.09 -13.75
CA ARG A 129 3.22 -9.28 -12.29
C ARG A 129 1.82 -9.65 -11.80
N MET A 130 0.78 -9.41 -12.61
CA MET A 130 -0.64 -9.63 -12.28
C MET A 130 -1.23 -10.88 -12.95
N ARG A 131 -0.44 -11.63 -13.73
CA ARG A 131 -0.88 -12.88 -14.37
C ARG A 131 -1.07 -13.99 -13.33
N PRO A 132 -2.14 -14.82 -13.42
CA PRO A 132 -2.35 -15.93 -12.50
C PRO A 132 -1.19 -16.93 -12.52
#